data_AF-A0A1L2YZG1-F1
#
_entry.id   AF-A0A1L2YZG1-F1
#
_cell.length_a   1.000
_cell.length_b   1.000
_cell.length_c   1.000
_cell.angle_alpha   90.00
_cell.angle_beta   90.00
_cell.angle_gamma   90.00
#
_symmetry.space_group_name_H-M   'P 1'
#
loop_
_entity.id
_entity.type
_entity.pdbx_description
1 polymer ?
#
loop_
_entity_poly.entity_id
_entity_poly.type
_entity_poly.pdbx_seq_one_letter_code
_entity_poly.pdbx_strand_id
1 'polypeptide(L)' 'LGKVLLHPSFGALPQWAVVGDTFPVGCAFDESNVHHKHFKDNPDFSNPEYSTKNGIYTQGCGLDSVLMSWGHDDYM' A
#
# COMPACT_ATOMS: atom_id res chain seq x y z
N LEU A 1 14.90 2.10 10.78
CA LEU A 1 14.55 1.42 12.06
C LEU A 1 13.12 0.88 12.07
N GLY A 2 12.20 1.33 11.20
CA GLY A 2 10.80 0.90 11.25
C GLY A 2 10.53 -0.60 11.06
N LYS A 3 11.50 -1.35 10.50
CA LYS A 3 11.45 -2.82 10.44
C LYS A 3 11.43 -3.51 11.82
N VAL A 4 11.62 -2.76 12.91
CA VAL A 4 11.47 -3.25 14.28
C VAL A 4 10.08 -3.84 14.55
N LEU A 5 9.05 -3.48 13.77
CA LEU A 5 7.71 -4.06 13.84
C LEU A 5 7.66 -5.59 13.66
N LEU A 6 8.70 -6.19 13.07
CA LEU A 6 8.86 -7.64 13.00
C LEU A 6 9.21 -8.29 14.34
N HIS A 7 9.77 -7.53 15.27
CA HIS A 7 10.25 -8.05 16.54
C HIS A 7 9.06 -8.37 17.46
N PRO A 8 9.11 -9.49 18.22
CA PRO A 8 8.01 -9.89 19.11
C PRO A 8 7.57 -8.82 20.09
N SER A 9 8.51 -8.01 20.58
CA SER A 9 8.22 -6.92 21.53
C SER A 9 7.58 -5.67 20.91
N PHE A 10 7.49 -5.57 19.58
CA PHE A 10 7.05 -4.37 18.87
C PHE A 10 5.86 -4.63 17.91
N GLY A 11 5.19 -5.76 18.08
CA GLY A 11 3.96 -6.10 17.35
C GLY A 11 3.98 -7.47 16.66
N ALA A 12 5.17 -8.01 16.38
CA ALA A 12 5.33 -9.29 15.67
C ALA A 12 4.56 -9.33 14.33
N LEU A 13 4.52 -8.21 13.61
CA LEU A 13 3.75 -8.12 12.37
C LEU A 13 4.32 -9.06 11.30
N PRO A 14 3.46 -9.61 10.42
CA PRO A 14 3.94 -10.41 9.30
C PRO A 14 4.79 -9.54 8.35
N GLN A 15 5.78 -10.15 7.70
CA GLN A 15 6.74 -9.40 6.87
C GLN A 15 6.09 -8.55 5.78
N TRP A 16 5.02 -9.04 5.15
CA TRP A 16 4.31 -8.31 4.09
C TRP A 16 3.66 -7.00 4.59
N ALA A 17 3.43 -6.86 5.90
CA ALA A 17 2.88 -5.66 6.53
C ALA A 17 3.97 -4.74 7.13
N VAL A 18 5.25 -5.00 6.81
CA VAL A 18 6.38 -4.23 7.36
C VAL A 18 7.43 -3.89 6.30
N VAL A 19 7.72 -4.79 5.37
CA VAL A 19 8.79 -4.60 4.37
C VAL A 19 8.25 -4.73 2.95
N GLY A 20 9.01 -4.20 1.99
CA GLY A 20 8.71 -4.31 0.56
C GLY A 20 8.65 -2.93 -0.08
N ASP A 21 8.44 -2.91 -1.39
CA ASP A 21 8.15 -1.67 -2.11
C ASP A 21 6.71 -1.23 -1.79
N THR A 22 6.53 0.06 -1.56
CA THR A 22 5.23 0.64 -1.21
C THR A 22 4.46 1.11 -2.43
N PHE A 23 3.12 1.06 -2.37
CA PHE A 23 2.24 1.56 -3.42
C PHE A 23 1.03 2.28 -2.82
N PRO A 24 0.40 3.24 -3.54
CA PRO A 24 -0.85 3.85 -3.11
C PRO A 24 -1.98 2.82 -3.01
N VAL A 25 -2.75 2.85 -1.92
CA VAL A 25 -4.00 2.09 -1.78
C VAL A 25 -5.21 2.99 -2.00
N GLY A 26 -6.41 2.44 -2.24
CA GLY A 26 -7.61 3.24 -2.50
C GLY A 26 -7.69 3.84 -3.91
N CYS A 27 -6.79 3.45 -4.82
CA CYS A 27 -6.83 3.72 -6.25
C CYS A 27 -6.34 2.49 -7.05
N ALA A 28 -6.42 2.56 -8.38
CA ALA A 28 -6.05 1.44 -9.23
C ALA A 28 -4.55 1.12 -9.07
N PHE A 29 -4.23 -0.17 -8.97
CA PHE A 29 -2.84 -0.64 -8.92
C PHE A 29 -2.17 -0.47 -10.27
N ASP A 30 -1.07 0.28 -10.31
CA ASP A 30 -0.30 0.55 -11.52
C ASP A 30 0.55 -0.65 -11.94
N GLU A 31 0.66 -0.91 -13.25
CA GLU A 31 1.40 -2.06 -13.80
C GLU A 31 2.91 -2.02 -13.51
N SER A 32 3.44 -0.86 -13.12
CA SER A 32 4.83 -0.73 -12.65
C SER A 32 5.09 -1.38 -11.28
N ASN A 33 4.04 -1.67 -10.50
CA ASN A 33 4.18 -2.37 -9.22
C ASN A 33 4.77 -3.77 -9.43
N VAL A 34 5.79 -4.10 -8.65
CA VAL A 34 6.47 -5.41 -8.73
C VAL A 34 5.47 -6.55 -8.55
N HIS A 35 5.50 -7.50 -9.49
CA HIS A 35 4.57 -8.63 -9.54
C HIS A 35 3.07 -8.26 -9.56
N HIS A 36 2.70 -7.22 -10.32
CA HIS A 36 1.33 -6.70 -10.47
C HIS A 36 0.22 -7.76 -10.59
N LYS A 37 0.49 -8.89 -11.25
CA LYS A 37 -0.45 -10.01 -11.40
C LYS A 37 -1.13 -10.49 -10.11
N HIS A 38 -0.48 -10.33 -8.95
CA HIS A 38 -1.01 -10.76 -7.65
C HIS A 38 -2.09 -9.82 -7.09
N PHE A 39 -2.21 -8.59 -7.60
CA PHE A 39 -3.26 -7.67 -7.15
C PHE A 39 -4.67 -8.11 -7.56
N LYS A 40 -4.81 -9.02 -8.54
CA LYS A 40 -6.13 -9.53 -8.96
C LYS A 40 -6.91 -10.21 -7.83
N ASP A 41 -6.20 -10.74 -6.85
CA ASP A 41 -6.80 -11.40 -5.68
C ASP A 41 -7.10 -10.41 -4.53
N ASN A 42 -6.68 -9.15 -4.66
CA ASN A 42 -7.00 -8.11 -3.70
C ASN A 42 -8.46 -7.65 -3.91
N PRO A 43 -9.31 -7.59 -2.86
CA PRO A 43 -10.69 -7.13 -3.00
C PRO A 43 -10.81 -5.73 -3.61
N ASP A 44 -9.84 -4.84 -3.37
CA ASP A 44 -9.85 -3.47 -3.89
C ASP A 44 -9.65 -3.42 -5.41
N PHE A 45 -9.09 -4.47 -6.03
CA PHE A 45 -8.87 -4.54 -7.48
C PHE A 45 -10.19 -4.44 -8.26
N SER A 46 -11.26 -4.99 -7.71
CA SER A 46 -12.60 -5.01 -8.32
C SER A 46 -13.57 -4.01 -7.67
N ASN A 47 -13.12 -3.25 -6.67
CA ASN A 47 -13.95 -2.25 -6.02
C ASN A 47 -14.16 -1.05 -6.97
N PRO A 48 -15.40 -0.67 -7.33
CA PRO A 48 -15.65 0.45 -8.23
C PRO A 48 -15.13 1.80 -7.71
N GLU A 49 -15.03 1.98 -6.38
CA GLU A 49 -14.51 3.21 -5.78
C GLU A 49 -12.99 3.33 -5.93
N TYR A 50 -12.27 2.19 -5.97
CA TYR A 50 -10.80 2.16 -5.98
C TYR A 50 -10.22 1.73 -7.32
N SER A 51 -10.98 1.09 -8.19
CA SER A 51 -10.49 0.56 -9.49
C SER A 51 -10.27 1.63 -10.55
N THR A 52 -10.54 2.90 -10.26
CA THR A 52 -10.23 4.02 -11.17
C THR A 52 -8.81 4.54 -10.92
N LYS A 53 -8.23 5.20 -11.93
CA LYS A 53 -6.84 5.70 -11.90
C LYS A 53 -6.51 6.48 -10.62
N ASN A 54 -7.41 7.37 -10.18
CA ASN A 54 -7.20 8.17 -8.99
C ASN A 54 -7.98 7.65 -7.77
N GLY A 55 -8.94 6.74 -7.95
CA GLY A 55 -9.76 6.21 -6.86
C GLY A 55 -10.35 7.31 -5.98
N ILE A 56 -10.05 7.26 -4.68
CA ILE A 56 -10.48 8.26 -3.69
C ILE A 56 -9.72 9.60 -3.75
N TYR A 57 -8.66 9.70 -4.56
CA TYR A 57 -7.77 10.85 -4.57
C TYR A 57 -8.14 11.90 -5.61
N THR A 58 -7.83 13.16 -5.30
CA THR A 58 -7.88 14.26 -6.27
C THR A 58 -6.55 14.38 -7.00
N GLN A 59 -6.59 14.72 -8.28
CA GLN A 59 -5.38 14.88 -9.08
C GLN A 59 -4.51 16.01 -8.51
N GLY A 60 -3.24 15.71 -8.23
CA GLY A 60 -2.30 16.70 -7.71
C GLY A 60 -2.43 16.97 -6.20
N CYS A 61 -3.09 16.09 -5.43
CA CYS A 61 -3.23 16.22 -3.97
C CYS A 61 -1.89 16.14 -3.19
N GLY A 62 -0.80 15.73 -3.86
CA GLY A 62 0.50 15.52 -3.23
C GLY A 62 0.56 14.18 -2.48
N LEU A 63 1.76 13.63 -2.34
CA LEU A 63 1.96 12.30 -1.74
C LEU A 63 1.64 12.27 -0.24
N ASP A 64 1.77 13.40 0.45
CA ASP A 64 1.39 13.52 1.87
C ASP A 64 -0.12 13.30 2.10
N SER A 65 -0.94 13.46 1.06
CA SER A 65 -2.39 13.22 1.09
C SER A 65 -2.79 11.84 0.55
N VAL A 66 -1.80 10.99 0.21
CA VAL A 66 -2.03 9.64 -0.33
C VAL A 66 -1.83 8.63 0.78
N LEU A 67 -2.77 7.71 0.92
CA LEU A 67 -2.59 6.56 1.80
C LEU A 67 -1.71 5.53 1.07
N MET A 68 -0.51 5.30 1.61
CA MET A 68 0.41 4.30 1.11
C MET A 68 0.14 2.94 1.79
N SER A 69 0.52 1.86 1.13
CA SER A 69 0.52 0.53 1.72
C SER A 69 1.35 0.52 3.02
N TRP A 70 0.72 0.12 4.13
CA TRP A 70 1.38 0.14 5.44
C TRP A 70 2.68 -0.65 5.48
N GLY A 71 3.73 -0.04 6.02
CA GLY A 71 5.04 -0.67 6.15
C GLY A 71 5.97 0.14 7.05
N HIS A 72 7.27 -0.15 6.96
CA HIS A 72 8.26 0.51 7.79
C HIS A 72 8.47 1.99 7.45
N ASP A 73 8.10 2.42 6.25
CA ASP A 73 8.22 3.79 5.78
C ASP A 73 7.14 4.69 6.41
N ASP A 74 5.87 4.26 6.42
CA ASP A 74 4.81 5.02 7.12
C ASP A 74 4.94 4.99 8.64
N TYR A 75 5.56 3.94 9.19
CA TYR A 75 5.75 3.85 10.64
C TYR A 75 6.80 4.84 11.18
N MET A 76 7.77 5.28 10.38
CA MET A 76 8.80 6.24 10.80
C MET A 76 9.09 7.30 9.75
#